data_AF-A0A2E3YBL3-F1
#
_entry.id   AF-A0A2E3YBL3-F1
#
_cell.length_a   1.000
_cell.length_b   1.000
_cell.length_c   1.000
_cell.angle_alpha   90.00
_cell.angle_beta   90.00
_cell.angle_gamma   90.00
#
_symmetry.space_group_name_H-M   'P 1'
#
loop_
_entity.id
_entity.type
_entity.pdbx_description
1 polymer ?
#
loop_
_entity_poly.entity_id
_entity_poly.type
_entity_poly.pdbx_seq_one_letter_code
_entity_poly.pdbx_strand_id
1 'polypeptide(L)'
;MEPDPNPPLQDTIVQPHDAPDVGLKVRLGEPVPVMLAPEGDDRWGFFMFPSIWRLRDGRLVCAVTLGGDHMPTEMDYHYLWYLSDDDGKHWTHTVMDVPEAEALLRERFSLPSGRQIYYQPKLVSLDLIDAQPYPLNPEAEVGFMQGIELLYRLGDLPEELRSVILIERGPDTDEWTTYQATMDPDILLPAFKETVVDEDPIDQLTHGHIATRLRKWVHHVGDGRLPNPGIWVHRGATWATADDLKNQRDDVALRFRIPTPSAVRLHDIGYQPIMELDSGDLIVSAFGTRLRLAEEKAPGTKRTHCHVFRSRDEGLVWQHDSTFPYAQVGDYAIAQVHITPNMPAGNWLAAARTWNRRGGTADSPLLMSRSQDEGQSWTSPVAVRPSSTNPAGGLLTNGVAYRMYGRPGQFITFCADGEGKQWGNDVTLVAEDSETCANSCDVVLGSDRFLVAYTDYGHRDATGRVRKAVLVREVVAEPPTT
;
A
#
# COMPACT_ATOMS: atom_id res chain seq x y z
N MET A 1 19.91 4.32 -23.21
CA MET A 1 20.38 5.43 -22.37
C MET A 1 19.55 5.41 -21.10
N GLU A 2 20.17 5.67 -19.95
CA GLU A 2 19.42 6.03 -18.73
C GLU A 2 18.67 7.35 -19.00
N PRO A 3 17.47 7.59 -18.45
CA PRO A 3 16.85 8.90 -18.54
C PRO A 3 17.71 9.95 -17.83
N ASP A 4 17.58 11.21 -18.24
CA ASP A 4 18.16 12.31 -17.47
C ASP A 4 17.55 12.29 -16.05
N PRO A 5 18.35 12.24 -14.96
CA PRO A 5 17.85 12.33 -13.59
C PRO A 5 17.46 13.77 -13.19
N ASN A 6 17.79 14.76 -14.01
CA ASN A 6 17.39 16.17 -13.87
C ASN A 6 16.65 16.65 -15.13
N PRO A 7 15.60 15.93 -15.60
CA PRO A 7 14.85 16.37 -16.76
C PRO A 7 14.15 17.70 -16.41
N PRO A 8 13.90 18.59 -17.39
CA PRO A 8 13.22 19.86 -17.11
C PRO A 8 11.85 19.64 -16.47
N LEU A 9 11.77 19.86 -15.16
CA LEU A 9 10.51 19.74 -14.43
C LEU A 9 9.60 20.85 -14.94
N GLN A 10 8.49 20.45 -15.58
CA GLN A 10 7.42 21.39 -15.90
C GLN A 10 6.73 21.71 -14.58
N ASP A 11 7.07 22.87 -14.02
CA ASP A 11 6.53 23.34 -12.75
C ASP A 11 5.11 23.86 -12.98
N THR A 12 4.17 22.92 -12.88
CA THR A 12 2.73 23.15 -12.92
C THR A 12 2.09 22.80 -11.57
N ILE A 13 2.83 23.01 -10.47
CA ILE A 13 2.32 22.81 -9.12
C ILE A 13 1.20 23.82 -8.87
N VAL A 14 -0.03 23.32 -8.73
CA VAL A 14 -1.19 24.12 -8.31
C VAL A 14 -1.48 23.79 -6.85
N GLN A 15 -1.82 24.82 -6.06
CA GLN A 15 -2.27 24.61 -4.68
C GLN A 15 -3.68 23.98 -4.66
N PRO A 16 -4.05 23.21 -3.61
CA PRO A 16 -5.37 22.60 -3.54
C PRO A 16 -6.53 23.60 -3.64
N HIS A 17 -6.32 24.81 -3.11
CA HIS A 17 -7.29 25.91 -3.13
C HIS A 17 -7.30 26.72 -4.45
N ASP A 18 -6.27 26.59 -5.29
CA ASP A 18 -6.16 27.24 -6.61
C ASP A 18 -6.48 26.26 -7.77
N ALA A 19 -6.92 25.04 -7.47
CA ALA A 19 -7.13 23.98 -8.44
C ALA A 19 -8.13 24.41 -9.55
N PRO A 20 -7.80 24.20 -10.83
CA PRO A 20 -8.67 24.62 -11.93
C PRO A 20 -9.98 23.83 -11.94
N ASP A 21 -11.04 24.43 -12.48
CA ASP A 21 -12.24 23.69 -12.85
C ASP A 21 -11.96 22.90 -14.15
N VAL A 22 -11.97 21.57 -14.08
CA VAL A 22 -11.87 20.67 -15.24
C VAL A 22 -13.25 20.22 -15.74
N GLY A 23 -14.31 20.96 -15.35
CA GLY A 23 -15.69 20.76 -15.77
C GLY A 23 -16.48 19.75 -14.92
N LEU A 24 -15.90 19.24 -13.83
CA LEU A 24 -16.53 18.20 -13.03
C LEU A 24 -17.45 18.76 -11.93
N LYS A 25 -18.64 18.17 -11.81
CA LYS A 25 -19.53 18.40 -10.69
C LYS A 25 -19.17 17.43 -9.56
N VAL A 26 -18.21 17.83 -8.75
CA VAL A 26 -17.78 17.10 -7.55
C VAL A 26 -18.69 17.45 -6.36
N ARG A 27 -19.06 16.44 -5.56
CA ARG A 27 -19.83 16.58 -4.33
C ARG A 27 -19.21 15.71 -3.24
N LEU A 28 -19.22 16.23 -2.01
CA LEU A 28 -18.80 15.51 -0.80
C LEU A 28 -20.00 15.33 0.13
N GLY A 29 -20.14 14.15 0.74
CA GLY A 29 -21.05 13.93 1.86
C GLY A 29 -20.55 14.57 3.16
N GLU A 30 -21.22 14.30 4.27
CA GLU A 30 -20.67 14.58 5.61
C GLU A 30 -19.64 13.51 6.01
N PRO A 31 -18.62 13.84 6.81
CA PRO A 31 -17.66 12.86 7.32
C PRO A 31 -18.29 12.02 8.45
N VAL A 32 -18.26 10.70 8.31
CA VAL A 32 -18.74 9.73 9.29
C VAL A 32 -17.56 9.16 10.07
N PRO A 33 -17.52 9.24 11.41
CA PRO A 33 -16.45 8.64 12.19
C PRO A 33 -16.61 7.11 12.23
N VAL A 34 -15.55 6.40 11.82
CA VAL A 34 -15.44 4.93 11.96
C VAL A 34 -14.81 4.58 13.31
N MET A 35 -13.73 5.26 13.65
CA MET A 35 -12.88 4.95 14.80
C MET A 35 -12.36 6.26 15.41
N LEU A 36 -12.39 6.36 16.74
CA LEU A 36 -11.76 7.44 17.51
C LEU A 36 -10.69 6.85 18.44
N ALA A 37 -9.44 7.27 18.27
CA ALA A 37 -8.33 6.86 19.13
C ALA A 37 -8.55 7.35 20.58
N PRO A 38 -7.84 6.79 21.58
CA PRO A 38 -7.88 7.30 22.95
C PRO A 38 -7.63 8.81 23.04
N GLU A 39 -8.21 9.47 24.05
CA GLU A 39 -7.98 10.89 24.28
C GLU A 39 -6.51 11.15 24.62
N GLY A 40 -5.88 12.06 23.89
CA GLY A 40 -4.44 12.34 24.00
C GLY A 40 -3.53 11.38 23.23
N ASP A 41 -4.03 10.55 22.32
CA ASP A 41 -3.18 9.66 21.50
C ASP A 41 -2.43 10.40 20.38
N ASP A 42 -1.15 10.68 20.61
CA ASP A 42 -0.20 11.32 19.70
C ASP A 42 0.67 10.32 18.90
N ARG A 43 0.61 9.03 19.24
CA ARG A 43 1.56 8.01 18.80
C ARG A 43 1.53 7.77 17.30
N TRP A 44 2.64 8.02 16.61
CA TRP A 44 2.75 7.77 15.18
C TRP A 44 2.64 6.27 14.84
N GLY A 45 1.95 5.95 13.75
CA GLY A 45 1.53 4.61 13.31
C GLY A 45 0.20 4.12 13.89
N PHE A 46 -0.06 4.43 15.18
CA PHE A 46 -1.21 3.86 15.88
C PHE A 46 -2.51 4.57 15.47
N PHE A 47 -3.57 3.78 15.25
CA PHE A 47 -4.90 4.24 14.82
C PHE A 47 -4.86 4.99 13.48
N MET A 48 -3.94 4.60 12.59
CA MET A 48 -3.72 5.17 11.27
C MET A 48 -3.93 4.13 10.16
N PHE A 49 -3.74 4.56 8.92
CA PHE A 49 -3.82 3.73 7.71
C PHE A 49 -5.10 2.88 7.62
N PRO A 50 -6.25 3.53 7.36
CA PRO A 50 -7.49 2.81 7.13
C PRO A 50 -7.44 2.05 5.80
N SER A 51 -8.06 0.88 5.78
CA SER A 51 -8.34 0.09 4.58
C SER A 51 -9.82 -0.24 4.53
N ILE A 52 -10.54 0.27 3.53
CA ILE A 52 -11.96 -0.01 3.28
C ILE A 52 -12.11 -0.92 2.05
N TRP A 53 -13.06 -1.87 2.08
CA TRP A 53 -13.45 -2.68 0.93
C TRP A 53 -14.89 -3.17 1.06
N ARG A 54 -15.42 -3.77 -0.02
CA ARG A 54 -16.78 -4.33 -0.08
C ARG A 54 -16.72 -5.85 -0.14
N LEU A 55 -17.53 -6.51 0.68
CA LEU A 55 -17.77 -7.95 0.66
C LEU A 55 -18.81 -8.30 -0.41
N ARG A 56 -18.84 -9.55 -0.87
CA ARG A 56 -19.79 -10.01 -1.88
C ARG A 56 -21.25 -9.96 -1.40
N ASP A 57 -21.48 -10.10 -0.10
CA ASP A 57 -22.80 -9.91 0.51
C ASP A 57 -23.28 -8.45 0.54
N GLY A 58 -22.46 -7.52 0.04
CA GLY A 58 -22.77 -6.11 -0.13
C GLY A 58 -22.29 -5.21 1.00
N ARG A 59 -21.92 -5.77 2.16
CA ARG A 59 -21.42 -5.03 3.33
C ARG A 59 -20.04 -4.42 3.06
N LEU A 60 -19.69 -3.40 3.83
CA LEU A 60 -18.38 -2.79 3.83
C LEU A 60 -17.58 -3.18 5.07
N VAL A 61 -16.29 -3.42 4.88
CA VAL A 61 -15.30 -3.55 5.97
C VAL A 61 -14.43 -2.31 5.98
N CYS A 62 -14.15 -1.74 7.14
CA CYS A 62 -13.07 -0.80 7.36
C CYS A 62 -12.15 -1.35 8.46
N ALA A 63 -10.90 -1.64 8.08
CA ALA A 63 -9.87 -2.13 8.97
C ALA A 63 -8.88 -0.99 9.30
N VAL A 64 -8.56 -0.80 10.59
CA VAL A 64 -7.73 0.33 11.08
C VAL A 64 -6.56 -0.16 11.92
N THR A 65 -5.35 0.33 11.65
CA THR A 65 -4.09 -0.28 12.12
C THR A 65 -3.78 0.00 13.60
N LEU A 66 -3.40 -1.05 14.33
CA LEU A 66 -2.93 -1.03 15.72
C LEU A 66 -1.46 -1.47 15.82
N GLY A 67 -0.56 -0.66 15.25
CA GLY A 67 0.89 -0.82 15.35
C GLY A 67 1.60 0.52 15.26
N GLY A 68 2.93 0.53 15.40
CA GLY A 68 3.73 1.68 14.98
C GLY A 68 3.84 1.77 13.45
N ASP A 69 4.41 2.85 12.92
CA ASP A 69 4.70 2.99 11.49
C ASP A 69 5.93 2.14 11.11
N HIS A 70 5.72 0.82 11.14
CA HIS A 70 6.75 -0.21 11.10
C HIS A 70 6.25 -1.32 10.17
N MET A 71 7.09 -1.77 9.25
CA MET A 71 6.70 -2.75 8.24
C MET A 71 6.33 -4.11 8.86
N PRO A 72 5.10 -4.63 8.66
CA PRO A 72 4.70 -5.95 9.16
C PRO A 72 5.62 -7.06 8.60
N THR A 73 6.51 -7.61 9.43
CA THR A 73 7.30 -8.82 9.10
C THR A 73 6.37 -10.02 9.05
N GLU A 74 5.67 -10.23 10.17
CA GLU A 74 4.55 -11.12 10.32
C GLU A 74 3.32 -10.64 9.53
N MET A 75 2.30 -11.51 9.44
CA MET A 75 0.97 -11.16 8.95
C MET A 75 0.12 -10.45 10.02
N ASP A 76 0.76 -9.56 10.78
CA ASP A 76 0.17 -8.77 11.87
C ASP A 76 -0.75 -7.67 11.35
N TYR A 77 -1.85 -8.13 10.76
CA TYR A 77 -3.11 -7.40 10.64
C TYR A 77 -3.76 -7.26 12.03
N HIS A 78 -3.03 -6.60 12.94
CA HIS A 78 -3.58 -6.03 14.15
C HIS A 78 -4.51 -4.88 13.75
N TYR A 79 -5.72 -5.22 13.34
CA TYR A 79 -6.74 -4.28 12.96
C TYR A 79 -7.84 -4.21 14.04
N LEU A 80 -8.34 -2.99 14.26
CA LEU A 80 -9.74 -2.80 14.64
C LEU A 80 -10.59 -3.04 13.39
N TRP A 81 -11.65 -3.83 13.52
CA TRP A 81 -12.53 -4.16 12.40
C TRP A 81 -13.88 -3.48 12.57
N TYR A 82 -14.29 -2.73 11.56
CA TYR A 82 -15.57 -2.05 11.52
C TYR A 82 -16.37 -2.55 10.33
N LEU A 83 -17.64 -2.88 10.57
CA LEU A 83 -18.58 -3.32 9.54
C LEU A 83 -19.68 -2.28 9.34
N SER A 84 -20.11 -2.11 8.09
CA SER A 84 -21.26 -1.29 7.72
C SER A 84 -22.16 -2.04 6.74
N ASP A 85 -23.44 -2.10 7.07
CA ASP A 85 -24.48 -2.79 6.28
C ASP A 85 -25.31 -1.79 5.43
N ASP A 86 -24.94 -0.50 5.43
CA ASP A 86 -25.77 0.59 4.91
C ASP A 86 -25.03 1.60 4.01
N ASP A 87 -24.06 1.12 3.22
CA ASP A 87 -23.15 1.92 2.38
C ASP A 87 -22.36 2.99 3.19
N GLY A 88 -21.89 2.63 4.40
CA GLY A 88 -20.91 3.40 5.16
C GLY A 88 -21.47 4.53 6.02
N LYS A 89 -22.79 4.57 6.25
CA LYS A 89 -23.45 5.63 7.05
C LYS A 89 -23.35 5.36 8.55
N HIS A 90 -23.37 4.09 8.95
CA HIS A 90 -23.07 3.65 10.31
C HIS A 90 -22.02 2.54 10.31
N TRP A 91 -21.18 2.52 11.35
CA TRP A 91 -20.08 1.57 11.51
C TRP A 91 -20.13 0.90 12.88
N THR A 92 -20.10 -0.42 12.88
CA THR A 92 -20.11 -1.25 14.10
C THR A 92 -18.73 -1.85 14.31
N HIS A 93 -18.12 -1.59 15.47
CA HIS A 93 -16.88 -2.27 15.86
C HIS A 93 -17.17 -3.75 16.12
N THR A 94 -16.37 -4.64 15.53
CA THR A 94 -16.52 -6.09 15.65
C THR A 94 -15.20 -6.70 16.09
N VAL A 95 -15.22 -7.40 17.22
CA VAL A 95 -14.13 -8.31 17.61
C VAL A 95 -14.33 -9.60 16.81
N MET A 96 -13.27 -10.08 16.16
CA MET A 96 -13.30 -11.29 15.33
C MET A 96 -12.24 -12.29 15.82
N ASP A 97 -12.41 -13.56 15.48
CA ASP A 97 -11.35 -14.56 15.58
C ASP A 97 -10.44 -14.60 14.33
N VAL A 98 -9.50 -15.55 14.31
CA VAL A 98 -8.57 -15.74 13.18
C VAL A 98 -9.29 -16.20 11.90
N PRO A 99 -10.07 -17.31 11.90
CA PRO A 99 -10.93 -17.69 10.77
C PRO A 99 -11.82 -16.57 10.22
N GLU A 100 -12.49 -15.80 11.07
CA GLU A 100 -13.37 -14.70 10.67
C GLU A 100 -12.61 -13.59 9.94
N ALA A 101 -11.47 -13.15 10.49
CA ALA A 101 -10.63 -12.13 9.84
C ALA A 101 -9.97 -12.66 8.56
N GLU A 102 -9.58 -13.94 8.50
CA GLU A 102 -9.12 -14.56 7.25
C GLU A 102 -10.22 -14.52 6.16
N ALA A 103 -11.49 -14.80 6.52
CA ALA A 103 -12.59 -14.78 5.57
C ALA A 103 -12.79 -13.37 4.95
N LEU A 104 -12.78 -12.32 5.77
CA LEU A 104 -12.92 -10.94 5.27
C LEU A 104 -11.74 -10.49 4.41
N LEU A 105 -10.53 -10.99 4.69
CA LEU A 105 -9.33 -10.70 3.89
C LEU A 105 -9.30 -11.41 2.55
N ARG A 106 -9.90 -12.61 2.43
CA ARG A 106 -10.04 -13.32 1.15
C ARG A 106 -10.91 -12.53 0.18
N GLU A 107 -11.93 -11.83 0.67
CA GLU A 107 -12.81 -10.97 -0.14
C GLU A 107 -12.27 -9.56 -0.41
N ARG A 108 -11.06 -9.23 0.06
CA ARG A 108 -10.50 -7.86 -0.03
C ARG A 108 -10.27 -7.36 -1.45
N PHE A 109 -10.09 -8.24 -2.43
CA PHE A 109 -9.76 -7.88 -3.82
C PHE A 109 -10.70 -8.54 -4.81
N SER A 110 -11.62 -7.74 -5.34
CA SER A 110 -12.44 -8.05 -6.53
C SER A 110 -11.84 -7.32 -7.73
N LEU A 111 -11.65 -8.04 -8.84
CA LEU A 111 -11.23 -7.49 -10.12
C LEU A 111 -12.44 -6.84 -10.85
N PRO A 112 -12.21 -5.97 -11.85
CA PRO A 112 -13.26 -5.45 -12.74
C PRO A 112 -14.17 -6.54 -13.35
N SER A 113 -13.63 -7.73 -13.66
CA SER A 113 -14.37 -8.92 -14.10
C SER A 113 -15.28 -9.55 -13.04
N GLY A 114 -15.30 -9.04 -11.80
CA GLY A 114 -16.04 -9.59 -10.66
C GLY A 114 -15.39 -10.82 -10.01
N ARG A 115 -14.32 -11.37 -10.61
CA ARG A 115 -13.47 -12.42 -10.02
C ARG A 115 -12.80 -11.91 -8.74
N GLN A 116 -12.77 -12.74 -7.69
CA GLN A 116 -12.07 -12.43 -6.44
C GLN A 116 -10.80 -13.27 -6.30
N ILE A 117 -9.69 -12.62 -5.91
CA ILE A 117 -8.38 -13.26 -5.78
C ILE A 117 -7.70 -12.89 -4.45
N TYR A 118 -7.16 -13.88 -3.77
CA TYR A 118 -6.40 -13.71 -2.53
C TYR A 118 -5.15 -14.59 -2.54
N TYR A 119 -4.00 -13.96 -2.38
CA TYR A 119 -2.73 -14.68 -2.25
C TYR A 119 -2.35 -14.77 -0.77
N GLN A 120 -2.28 -15.98 -0.24
CA GLN A 120 -1.88 -16.23 1.15
C GLN A 120 -0.36 -16.04 1.30
N PRO A 121 0.11 -15.09 2.14
CA PRO A 121 1.54 -14.84 2.28
C PRO A 121 2.29 -15.95 3.02
N LYS A 122 3.53 -16.19 2.59
CA LYS A 122 4.39 -17.29 3.05
C LYS A 122 5.63 -16.72 3.73
N LEU A 123 5.91 -17.20 4.94
CA LEU A 123 7.17 -16.99 5.64
C LEU A 123 8.04 -18.25 5.52
N VAL A 124 9.36 -18.08 5.51
CA VAL A 124 10.33 -19.17 5.46
C VAL A 124 11.45 -18.87 6.46
N SER A 125 11.85 -19.84 7.28
CA SER A 125 13.03 -19.73 8.15
C SER A 125 14.29 -20.02 7.35
N LEU A 126 15.39 -19.30 7.61
CA LEU A 126 16.66 -19.53 6.93
C LEU A 126 17.24 -20.93 7.22
N ASP A 127 16.86 -21.53 8.35
CA ASP A 127 17.27 -22.89 8.78
C ASP A 127 16.73 -24.01 7.87
N LEU A 128 15.83 -23.68 6.94
CA LEU A 128 15.27 -24.58 5.93
C LEU A 128 15.96 -24.41 4.55
N ILE A 129 17.07 -23.66 4.46
CA ILE A 129 17.59 -23.11 3.20
C ILE A 129 19.10 -23.31 3.08
N ASP A 130 19.55 -24.13 2.13
CA ASP A 130 20.97 -24.33 1.78
C ASP A 130 21.45 -23.34 0.67
N ALA A 131 20.87 -22.14 0.65
CA ALA A 131 21.22 -21.07 -0.29
C ALA A 131 22.11 -20.04 0.41
N GLN A 132 23.05 -19.46 -0.33
CA GLN A 132 23.87 -18.35 0.17
C GLN A 132 23.14 -17.01 -0.01
N PRO A 133 23.39 -16.01 0.86
CA PRO A 133 22.93 -14.64 0.62
C PRO A 133 23.44 -14.10 -0.71
N TYR A 134 22.60 -13.34 -1.40
CA TYR A 134 22.95 -12.60 -2.61
C TYR A 134 24.03 -11.55 -2.28
N PRO A 135 25.14 -11.48 -3.05
CA PRO A 135 26.22 -10.55 -2.77
C PRO A 135 25.78 -9.09 -2.98
N LEU A 136 25.88 -8.27 -1.94
CA LEU A 136 25.52 -6.86 -1.99
C LEU A 136 26.71 -5.94 -2.13
N ASN A 137 26.47 -4.79 -2.76
CA ASN A 137 27.39 -3.67 -2.81
C ASN A 137 26.84 -2.53 -1.92
N PRO A 138 27.33 -2.36 -0.67
CA PRO A 138 26.79 -1.35 0.24
C PRO A 138 26.92 0.10 -0.28
N GLU A 139 27.85 0.36 -1.20
CA GLU A 139 27.99 1.67 -1.85
C GLU A 139 26.96 1.91 -2.96
N ALA A 140 26.11 0.93 -3.31
CA ALA A 140 25.07 1.03 -4.32
C ALA A 140 23.67 1.34 -3.73
N GLU A 141 23.48 1.22 -2.41
CA GLU A 141 22.17 1.31 -1.78
C GLU A 141 21.87 2.70 -1.23
N VAL A 142 20.81 3.36 -1.74
CA VAL A 142 20.31 4.63 -1.21
C VAL A 142 18.78 4.65 -1.16
N GLY A 143 18.22 5.17 -0.07
CA GLY A 143 16.78 5.17 0.20
C GLY A 143 16.41 4.03 1.16
N PHE A 144 15.19 3.49 1.02
CA PHE A 144 14.62 2.55 2.01
C PHE A 144 15.41 1.24 2.18
N MET A 145 16.26 0.85 1.22
CA MET A 145 17.18 -0.29 1.32
C MET A 145 18.30 -0.13 2.37
N GLN A 146 18.52 1.10 2.87
CA GLN A 146 19.64 1.41 3.76
C GLN A 146 19.56 0.61 5.08
N GLY A 147 20.58 -0.21 5.36
CA GLY A 147 20.67 -1.05 6.55
C GLY A 147 20.19 -2.50 6.35
N ILE A 148 19.89 -2.92 5.11
CA ILE A 148 19.66 -4.33 4.77
C ILE A 148 20.99 -4.95 4.35
N GLU A 149 21.47 -5.93 5.11
CA GLU A 149 22.74 -6.63 4.84
C GLU A 149 22.57 -8.03 4.24
N LEU A 150 21.41 -8.68 4.46
CA LEU A 150 21.11 -10.01 3.93
C LEU A 150 19.90 -9.96 2.97
N LEU A 151 20.17 -10.21 1.69
CA LEU A 151 19.18 -10.46 0.64
C LEU A 151 19.34 -11.90 0.11
N TYR A 152 18.26 -12.51 -0.36
CA TYR A 152 18.24 -13.86 -0.98
C TYR A 152 17.44 -13.83 -2.28
N ARG A 153 17.96 -14.39 -3.38
CA ARG A 153 17.22 -14.49 -4.65
C ARG A 153 16.17 -15.60 -4.55
N LEU A 154 14.92 -15.31 -4.93
CA LEU A 154 13.81 -16.28 -4.92
C LEU A 154 14.13 -17.54 -5.74
N GLY A 155 14.82 -17.37 -6.87
CA GLY A 155 15.28 -18.43 -7.77
C GLY A 155 16.43 -19.30 -7.24
N ASP A 156 17.05 -18.95 -6.11
CA ASP A 156 18.14 -19.73 -5.49
C ASP A 156 17.64 -20.60 -4.31
N LEU A 157 16.37 -20.45 -3.91
CA LEU A 157 15.72 -21.25 -2.85
C LEU A 157 15.31 -22.65 -3.32
N PRO A 158 15.08 -23.63 -2.44
CA PRO A 158 14.39 -24.89 -2.78
C PRO A 158 13.04 -24.64 -3.49
N GLU A 159 12.70 -25.47 -4.49
CA GLU A 159 11.56 -25.25 -5.41
C GLU A 159 10.21 -25.16 -4.68
N GLU A 160 9.99 -26.04 -3.71
CA GLU A 160 8.84 -26.10 -2.82
C GLU A 160 8.64 -24.83 -1.97
N LEU A 161 9.70 -24.02 -1.81
CA LEU A 161 9.63 -22.75 -1.11
C LEU A 161 9.20 -21.62 -2.06
N ARG A 162 9.49 -21.68 -3.37
CA ARG A 162 9.33 -20.56 -4.32
C ARG A 162 7.90 -20.09 -4.59
N SER A 163 6.89 -20.92 -4.31
CA SER A 163 5.47 -20.60 -4.55
C SER A 163 4.78 -19.90 -3.38
N VAL A 164 3.69 -19.18 -3.66
CA VAL A 164 2.66 -18.78 -2.69
C VAL A 164 1.32 -19.43 -3.05
N ILE A 165 0.40 -19.50 -2.10
CA ILE A 165 -0.94 -20.06 -2.35
C ILE A 165 -1.84 -18.96 -2.92
N LEU A 166 -2.42 -19.19 -4.08
CA LEU A 166 -3.53 -18.39 -4.62
C LEU A 166 -4.85 -19.08 -4.25
N ILE A 167 -5.79 -18.31 -3.71
CA ILE A 167 -7.17 -18.72 -3.42
C ILE A 167 -8.08 -17.77 -4.21
N GLU A 168 -8.99 -18.30 -5.01
CA GLU A 168 -9.79 -17.49 -5.93
C GLU A 168 -11.19 -18.05 -6.18
N ARG A 169 -12.10 -17.19 -6.67
CA ARG A 169 -13.43 -17.58 -7.16
C ARG A 169 -13.93 -16.65 -8.27
N GLY A 170 -14.66 -17.22 -9.22
CA GLY A 170 -15.29 -16.49 -10.32
C GLY A 170 -16.50 -15.63 -9.88
N PRO A 171 -16.95 -14.71 -10.74
CA PRO A 171 -17.99 -13.71 -10.42
C PRO A 171 -19.32 -14.32 -9.96
N ASP A 172 -19.69 -15.51 -10.44
CA ASP A 172 -20.98 -16.18 -10.17
C ASP A 172 -20.89 -17.43 -9.26
N THR A 173 -19.72 -17.72 -8.68
CA THR A 173 -19.50 -18.91 -7.81
C THR A 173 -18.98 -18.53 -6.42
N ASP A 174 -19.60 -19.07 -5.36
CA ASP A 174 -19.16 -18.92 -3.97
C ASP A 174 -18.04 -19.86 -3.53
N GLU A 175 -17.80 -20.94 -4.30
CA GLU A 175 -16.75 -21.92 -4.01
C GLU A 175 -15.37 -21.34 -4.33
N TRP A 176 -14.44 -21.48 -3.39
CA TRP A 176 -13.05 -21.02 -3.50
C TRP A 176 -12.14 -22.14 -3.98
N THR A 177 -11.54 -21.98 -5.16
CA THR A 177 -10.51 -22.90 -5.67
C THR A 177 -9.12 -22.44 -5.19
N THR A 178 -8.19 -23.38 -5.03
CA THR A 178 -6.84 -23.12 -4.48
C THR A 178 -5.76 -23.63 -5.42
N TYR A 179 -4.76 -22.78 -5.67
CA TYR A 179 -3.67 -22.99 -6.61
C TYR A 179 -2.31 -22.65 -5.98
N GLN A 180 -1.22 -23.09 -6.62
CA GLN A 180 0.12 -22.56 -6.37
C GLN A 180 0.40 -21.47 -7.41
N ALA A 181 0.82 -20.29 -6.96
CA ALA A 181 1.27 -19.20 -7.80
C ALA A 181 2.76 -18.89 -7.56
N THR A 182 3.43 -18.35 -8.55
CA THR A 182 4.88 -18.04 -8.52
C THR A 182 5.16 -16.60 -8.92
N MET A 183 6.32 -16.10 -8.47
CA MET A 183 6.83 -14.76 -8.75
C MET A 183 8.18 -14.87 -9.48
N ASP A 184 8.61 -13.80 -10.14
CA ASP A 184 9.86 -13.79 -10.92
C ASP A 184 11.05 -14.24 -10.05
N PRO A 185 11.81 -15.28 -10.49
CA PRO A 185 12.89 -15.84 -9.69
C PRO A 185 14.02 -14.85 -9.39
N ASP A 186 14.12 -13.74 -10.12
CA ASP A 186 15.20 -12.76 -9.98
C ASP A 186 14.90 -11.66 -8.96
N ILE A 187 13.80 -11.81 -8.22
CA ILE A 187 13.47 -11.00 -7.05
C ILE A 187 14.39 -11.37 -5.88
N LEU A 188 14.97 -10.34 -5.24
CA LEU A 188 15.78 -10.43 -4.03
C LEU A 188 14.92 -10.08 -2.79
N LEU A 189 14.94 -10.99 -1.80
CA LEU A 189 14.13 -11.00 -0.58
C LEU A 189 14.99 -10.71 0.67
N PRO A 190 14.66 -9.70 1.49
CA PRO A 190 15.47 -9.34 2.65
C PRO A 190 15.17 -10.26 3.84
N ALA A 191 16.22 -10.74 4.49
CA ALA A 191 16.11 -11.48 5.73
C ALA A 191 15.95 -10.54 6.93
N PHE A 192 15.06 -10.91 7.84
CA PHE A 192 14.84 -10.25 9.11
C PHE A 192 15.03 -11.23 10.27
N LYS A 193 15.58 -10.71 11.36
CA LYS A 193 15.59 -11.34 12.68
C LYS A 193 14.21 -11.17 13.29
N GLU A 194 13.72 -12.16 14.02
CA GLU A 194 12.44 -12.13 14.73
C GLU A 194 12.60 -12.90 16.05
N THR A 195 12.00 -12.42 17.13
CA THR A 195 12.14 -13.07 18.45
C THR A 195 11.45 -14.44 18.45
N VAL A 196 12.13 -15.50 18.91
CA VAL A 196 11.52 -16.82 19.10
C VAL A 196 10.55 -16.76 20.29
N VAL A 197 9.36 -17.34 20.15
CA VAL A 197 8.34 -17.37 21.20
C VAL A 197 7.68 -18.73 21.28
N ASP A 198 7.71 -19.32 22.48
CA ASP A 198 7.36 -20.73 22.68
C ASP A 198 5.86 -21.00 22.90
N GLU A 199 5.11 -20.05 23.48
CA GLU A 199 3.68 -20.18 23.82
C GLU A 199 2.86 -18.90 23.54
N ASP A 200 1.54 -19.03 23.43
CA ASP A 200 0.60 -18.01 22.91
C ASP A 200 0.14 -17.00 23.99
N PRO A 201 -0.02 -15.69 23.70
CA PRO A 201 0.02 -14.38 25.14
C PRO A 201 -1.16 -14.38 26.12
N ILE A 202 -1.97 -15.45 26.16
CA ILE A 202 -3.44 -15.32 26.25
C ILE A 202 -3.90 -14.41 27.39
N ASP A 203 -3.38 -14.60 28.61
CA ASP A 203 -3.83 -13.87 29.80
C ASP A 203 -3.28 -12.44 29.96
N GLN A 204 -2.32 -11.99 29.13
CA GLN A 204 -1.58 -10.73 29.37
C GLN A 204 -2.18 -9.46 28.74
N LEU A 205 -3.33 -9.53 28.05
CA LEU A 205 -4.03 -8.35 27.50
C LEU A 205 -5.36 -8.08 28.23
N THR A 206 -5.26 -7.40 29.38
CA THR A 206 -6.39 -7.06 30.27
C THR A 206 -7.40 -6.03 29.73
N HIS A 207 -7.37 -5.75 28.42
CA HIS A 207 -8.38 -4.97 27.69
C HIS A 207 -8.90 -5.80 26.49
N GLY A 208 -9.60 -6.89 26.80
CA GLY A 208 -10.08 -7.92 25.86
C GLY A 208 -11.20 -7.49 24.90
N HIS A 209 -11.05 -6.34 24.23
CA HIS A 209 -12.03 -5.78 23.28
C HIS A 209 -11.40 -5.13 22.04
N ILE A 210 -10.06 -5.06 21.91
CA ILE A 210 -9.42 -4.03 21.06
C ILE A 210 -8.71 -4.54 19.79
N ALA A 211 -8.39 -5.83 19.63
CA ALA A 211 -7.75 -6.28 18.39
C ALA A 211 -8.03 -7.75 18.07
N THR A 212 -8.35 -8.03 16.81
CA THR A 212 -8.20 -9.39 16.25
C THR A 212 -6.72 -9.65 15.98
N ARG A 213 -6.19 -10.78 16.47
CA ARG A 213 -4.79 -11.18 16.27
C ARG A 213 -4.69 -12.25 15.21
N LEU A 214 -4.37 -11.86 13.97
CA LEU A 214 -3.95 -12.80 12.91
C LEU A 214 -2.53 -13.33 13.14
N ARG A 215 -2.34 -14.05 14.24
CA ARG A 215 -1.09 -14.71 14.60
C ARG A 215 -1.24 -16.22 14.67
N LYS A 216 -0.22 -16.89 14.15
CA LYS A 216 0.20 -18.21 14.59
C LYS A 216 1.43 -18.00 15.48
N TRP A 217 1.24 -18.14 16.80
CA TRP A 217 2.30 -18.32 17.81
C TRP A 217 3.31 -17.17 18.03
N VAL A 218 2.88 -16.02 18.59
CA VAL A 218 3.79 -15.03 19.24
C VAL A 218 3.01 -14.20 20.27
N HIS A 219 3.31 -14.33 21.57
CA HIS A 219 2.84 -13.43 22.64
C HIS A 219 4.03 -12.79 23.42
N HIS A 220 3.73 -11.91 24.39
CA HIS A 220 4.38 -10.60 24.53
C HIS A 220 4.46 -10.15 26.00
N VAL A 221 5.56 -9.49 26.41
CA VAL A 221 5.74 -8.94 27.78
C VAL A 221 5.54 -7.42 27.82
N GLY A 222 4.75 -6.94 28.78
CA GLY A 222 4.80 -5.54 29.28
C GLY A 222 3.77 -4.55 28.71
N ASP A 223 2.83 -4.15 29.56
CA ASP A 223 2.28 -2.78 29.60
C ASP A 223 2.82 -2.06 30.84
N GLY A 224 2.85 -0.72 30.79
CA GLY A 224 3.27 0.16 31.87
C GLY A 224 2.91 1.65 31.64
N ARG A 225 2.01 1.94 30.68
CA ARG A 225 1.66 3.29 30.15
C ARG A 225 2.58 3.86 29.04
N LEU A 226 3.41 3.01 28.42
CA LEU A 226 4.12 3.21 27.12
C LEU A 226 5.07 4.45 27.01
N PRO A 227 6.37 4.24 26.70
CA PRO A 227 6.77 4.14 25.29
C PRO A 227 7.81 3.01 25.05
N ASN A 228 8.42 2.79 23.88
CA ASN A 228 9.47 3.60 23.25
C ASN A 228 9.37 3.60 21.70
N PRO A 229 9.69 4.69 20.97
CA PRO A 229 9.57 4.77 19.51
C PRO A 229 10.92 4.78 18.74
N GLY A 230 10.92 4.21 17.54
CA GLY A 230 12.03 4.27 16.57
C GLY A 230 13.17 3.25 16.80
N ILE A 231 13.95 2.86 15.79
CA ILE A 231 14.01 3.34 14.40
C ILE A 231 13.87 2.15 13.41
N TRP A 232 12.90 2.26 12.50
CA TRP A 232 12.69 1.45 11.28
C TRP A 232 12.46 -0.07 11.32
N VAL A 233 12.49 -0.76 12.47
CA VAL A 233 11.92 -2.13 12.58
C VAL A 233 11.11 -2.31 13.88
N HIS A 234 10.27 -3.34 13.89
CA HIS A 234 9.22 -3.68 14.88
C HIS A 234 9.63 -3.80 16.36
N ARG A 235 8.61 -3.97 17.22
CA ARG A 235 8.76 -4.71 18.48
C ARG A 235 9.25 -6.14 18.20
N GLY A 236 10.54 -6.39 18.42
CA GLY A 236 11.12 -7.75 18.44
C GLY A 236 11.61 -8.30 17.09
N ALA A 237 11.56 -7.53 16.00
CA ALA A 237 12.20 -7.88 14.73
C ALA A 237 13.18 -6.80 14.28
N THR A 238 14.25 -7.18 13.56
CA THR A 238 15.28 -6.27 12.99
C THR A 238 15.79 -6.81 11.66
N TRP A 239 16.51 -6.02 10.86
CA TRP A 239 17.17 -6.56 9.65
C TRP A 239 18.29 -7.54 10.04
N ALA A 240 18.40 -8.65 9.33
CA ALA A 240 19.44 -9.65 9.58
C ALA A 240 20.78 -9.21 8.98
N THR A 241 21.87 -9.47 9.71
CA THR A 241 23.26 -9.10 9.37
C THR A 241 24.11 -10.32 9.07
N ALA A 242 25.21 -10.13 8.36
CA ALA A 242 26.11 -11.23 8.02
C ALA A 242 26.77 -11.92 9.25
N ASP A 243 26.67 -11.35 10.44
CA ASP A 243 27.14 -11.95 11.69
C ASP A 243 26.08 -12.81 12.40
N ASP A 244 24.78 -12.67 12.10
CA ASP A 244 23.73 -13.53 12.67
C ASP A 244 23.83 -14.96 12.14
N LEU A 245 24.16 -15.12 10.85
CA LEU A 245 24.40 -16.41 10.22
C LEU A 245 25.62 -17.14 10.82
N LYS A 246 26.56 -16.41 11.43
CA LYS A 246 27.76 -16.96 12.09
C LYS A 246 27.51 -17.25 13.57
N ASN A 247 26.57 -16.54 14.19
CA ASN A 247 26.29 -16.55 15.62
C ASN A 247 24.78 -16.67 15.85
N GLN A 248 24.16 -17.72 15.30
CA GLN A 248 22.74 -18.01 15.55
C GLN A 248 22.48 -18.10 17.06
N ARG A 249 21.29 -17.67 17.48
CA ARG A 249 20.90 -17.57 18.89
C ARG A 249 19.53 -18.20 19.06
N ASP A 250 19.36 -19.04 20.06
CA ASP A 250 18.10 -19.77 20.30
C ASP A 250 16.90 -18.84 20.59
N ASP A 251 17.14 -17.57 20.93
CA ASP A 251 16.13 -16.54 21.16
C ASP A 251 15.73 -15.75 19.88
N VAL A 252 16.35 -16.03 18.71
CA VAL A 252 16.13 -15.29 17.46
C VAL A 252 16.00 -16.21 16.24
N ALA A 253 14.82 -16.21 15.62
CA ALA A 253 14.61 -16.82 14.31
C ALA A 253 15.08 -15.87 13.20
N LEU A 254 15.70 -16.40 12.15
CA LEU A 254 16.00 -15.65 10.93
C LEU A 254 15.02 -16.08 9.84
N ARG A 255 14.30 -15.12 9.25
CA ARG A 255 13.20 -15.39 8.32
C ARG A 255 13.25 -14.43 7.13
N PHE A 256 12.60 -14.81 6.02
CA PHE A 256 12.09 -13.83 5.07
C PHE A 256 10.63 -14.11 4.72
N ARG A 257 9.99 -13.10 4.12
CA ARG A 257 8.64 -13.20 3.56
C ARG A 257 8.73 -13.31 2.05
N ILE A 258 8.16 -14.37 1.49
CA ILE A 258 8.03 -14.50 0.04
C ILE A 258 6.91 -13.56 -0.43
N PRO A 259 7.12 -12.81 -1.53
CA PRO A 259 6.09 -11.97 -2.11
C PRO A 259 4.84 -12.77 -2.45
N THR A 260 3.71 -12.20 -2.08
CA THR A 260 2.51 -12.37 -2.91
C THR A 260 2.42 -11.21 -3.88
N PRO A 261 1.80 -11.38 -5.06
CA PRO A 261 1.50 -10.28 -5.97
C PRO A 261 0.82 -9.09 -5.27
N SER A 262 -0.10 -9.35 -4.33
CA SER A 262 -0.68 -8.28 -3.50
C SER A 262 0.37 -7.57 -2.62
N ALA A 263 1.32 -8.31 -2.02
CA ALA A 263 2.36 -7.75 -1.16
C ALA A 263 3.38 -6.88 -1.89
N VAL A 264 3.49 -7.01 -3.21
CA VAL A 264 4.30 -6.14 -4.10
C VAL A 264 3.90 -4.66 -3.97
N ARG A 265 2.64 -4.39 -3.57
CA ARG A 265 2.06 -3.05 -3.41
C ARG A 265 1.65 -2.71 -1.96
N LEU A 266 1.56 -3.68 -1.05
CA LEU A 266 1.23 -3.50 0.38
C LEU A 266 2.35 -2.81 1.23
N HIS A 267 3.31 -2.13 0.61
CA HIS A 267 4.29 -1.33 1.35
C HIS A 267 3.70 -0.05 1.96
N ASP A 268 2.49 0.34 1.54
CA ASP A 268 1.57 1.16 2.33
C ASP A 268 0.29 0.35 2.64
N ILE A 269 -0.34 0.64 3.76
CA ILE A 269 -1.44 -0.17 4.29
C ILE A 269 -2.77 0.19 3.59
N GLY A 270 -2.95 -0.41 2.42
CA GLY A 270 -4.20 -0.42 1.66
C GLY A 270 -4.01 -0.19 0.16
N TYR A 271 -5.17 -0.16 -0.51
CA TYR A 271 -5.38 0.42 -1.84
C TYR A 271 -5.01 -0.60 -2.94
N GLN A 272 -5.79 -0.65 -4.02
CA GLN A 272 -5.93 -1.88 -4.82
C GLN A 272 -4.59 -2.33 -5.45
N PRO A 273 -4.10 -3.55 -5.17
CA PRO A 273 -2.72 -3.93 -5.49
C PRO A 273 -2.58 -4.62 -6.85
N ILE A 274 -3.64 -5.19 -7.41
CA ILE A 274 -3.64 -5.91 -8.68
C ILE A 274 -4.68 -5.26 -9.58
N MET A 275 -4.29 -4.96 -10.81
CA MET A 275 -5.13 -4.33 -11.82
C MET A 275 -5.29 -5.28 -13.00
N GLU A 276 -6.51 -5.39 -13.51
CA GLU A 276 -6.87 -6.20 -14.68
C GLU A 276 -6.81 -5.31 -15.93
N LEU A 277 -6.11 -5.78 -16.97
CA LEU A 277 -6.06 -5.12 -18.27
C LEU A 277 -7.25 -5.57 -19.13
N ASP A 278 -7.61 -4.79 -20.14
CA ASP A 278 -8.70 -5.14 -21.07
C ASP A 278 -8.44 -6.46 -21.85
N SER A 279 -7.20 -6.98 -21.82
CA SER A 279 -6.82 -8.30 -22.35
C SER A 279 -7.10 -9.48 -21.40
N GLY A 280 -7.49 -9.23 -20.15
CA GLY A 280 -7.54 -10.23 -19.07
C GLY A 280 -6.20 -10.49 -18.35
N ASP A 281 -5.12 -9.84 -18.78
CA ASP A 281 -3.82 -9.90 -18.10
C ASP A 281 -3.90 -9.17 -16.74
N LEU A 282 -3.16 -9.65 -15.75
CA LEU A 282 -3.06 -9.00 -14.43
C LEU A 282 -1.71 -8.30 -14.29
N ILE A 283 -1.70 -7.06 -13.78
CA ILE A 283 -0.47 -6.31 -13.46
C ILE A 283 -0.43 -5.83 -12.00
N VAL A 284 0.79 -5.68 -11.48
CA VAL A 284 1.08 -4.99 -10.20
C VAL A 284 2.32 -4.10 -10.33
N SER A 285 2.23 -2.90 -9.78
CA SER A 285 3.37 -1.99 -9.59
C SER A 285 4.10 -2.30 -8.28
N ALA A 286 5.41 -2.53 -8.38
CA ALA A 286 6.31 -2.85 -7.29
C ALA A 286 7.04 -1.62 -6.77
N PHE A 287 7.03 -1.47 -5.45
CA PHE A 287 7.98 -0.63 -4.75
C PHE A 287 8.54 -1.33 -3.51
N GLY A 288 9.80 -1.06 -3.21
CA GLY A 288 10.30 -1.11 -1.84
C GLY A 288 11.09 -2.36 -1.48
N THR A 289 11.44 -2.40 -0.20
CA THR A 289 12.61 -3.12 0.30
C THR A 289 12.57 -4.63 0.15
N ARG A 290 11.37 -5.19 0.02
CA ARG A 290 11.19 -6.64 -0.02
C ARG A 290 11.51 -7.28 -1.36
N LEU A 291 11.58 -6.50 -2.43
CA LEU A 291 11.53 -6.99 -3.81
C LEU A 291 12.43 -6.16 -4.72
N ARG A 292 13.75 -6.22 -4.51
CA ARG A 292 14.70 -5.68 -5.49
C ARG A 292 14.87 -6.67 -6.64
N LEU A 293 14.76 -6.21 -7.87
CA LEU A 293 15.10 -7.03 -9.03
C LEU A 293 16.63 -7.16 -9.15
N ALA A 294 17.15 -8.36 -9.42
CA ALA A 294 18.59 -8.60 -9.55
C ALA A 294 19.26 -7.67 -10.59
N GLU A 295 20.53 -7.33 -10.38
CA GLU A 295 21.22 -6.25 -11.12
C GLU A 295 21.27 -6.45 -12.64
N GLU A 296 21.13 -7.69 -13.13
CA GLU A 296 21.10 -8.02 -14.56
C GLU A 296 19.81 -7.58 -15.29
N LYS A 297 18.68 -7.43 -14.56
CA LYS A 297 17.37 -7.04 -15.09
C LYS A 297 16.97 -5.59 -14.74
N ALA A 298 17.52 -5.03 -13.66
CA ALA A 298 17.35 -3.61 -13.35
C ALA A 298 18.27 -2.76 -14.26
N PRO A 299 17.80 -1.64 -14.87
CA PRO A 299 18.69 -0.71 -15.57
C PRO A 299 19.79 -0.24 -14.61
N GLY A 300 21.06 -0.28 -15.06
CA GLY A 300 22.26 -0.27 -14.20
C GLY A 300 22.53 1.01 -13.40
N THR A 301 21.65 1.36 -12.46
CA THR A 301 21.76 2.51 -11.56
C THR A 301 21.93 2.06 -10.10
N LYS A 302 22.56 2.89 -9.28
CA LYS A 302 22.66 2.71 -7.82
C LYS A 302 21.40 3.18 -7.09
N ARG A 303 20.20 2.84 -7.60
CA ARG A 303 18.90 3.31 -7.07
C ARG A 303 17.79 2.28 -7.31
N THR A 304 16.88 2.14 -6.35
CA THR A 304 15.65 1.36 -6.53
C THR A 304 14.72 2.07 -7.51
N HIS A 305 14.30 1.37 -8.57
CA HIS A 305 13.23 1.81 -9.47
C HIS A 305 11.90 1.20 -9.02
N CYS A 306 10.77 1.77 -9.47
CA CYS A 306 9.49 1.06 -9.38
C CYS A 306 9.37 0.11 -10.58
N HIS A 307 9.08 -1.16 -10.34
CA HIS A 307 8.95 -2.18 -11.40
C HIS A 307 7.48 -2.51 -11.66
N VAL A 308 7.19 -3.14 -12.79
CA VAL A 308 5.88 -3.72 -13.10
C VAL A 308 6.06 -5.22 -13.27
N PHE A 309 5.22 -5.99 -12.59
CA PHE A 309 5.09 -7.43 -12.80
C PHE A 309 3.74 -7.73 -13.44
N ARG A 310 3.72 -8.71 -14.34
CA ARG A 310 2.55 -9.12 -15.10
C ARG A 310 2.37 -10.64 -15.04
N SER A 311 1.12 -11.07 -15.01
CA SER A 311 0.70 -12.44 -15.28
C SER A 311 -0.21 -12.45 -16.51
N ARG A 312 -0.04 -13.48 -17.34
CA ARG A 312 -0.81 -13.74 -18.57
C ARG A 312 -1.55 -15.10 -18.50
N ASP A 313 -1.65 -15.61 -17.28
CA ASP A 313 -2.15 -16.94 -16.91
C ASP A 313 -2.99 -16.84 -15.63
N GLU A 314 -3.88 -15.85 -15.62
CA GLU A 314 -4.89 -15.61 -14.57
C GLU A 314 -4.32 -15.37 -13.16
N GLY A 315 -3.02 -15.10 -13.02
CA GLY A 315 -2.33 -14.85 -11.75
C GLY A 315 -1.47 -16.02 -11.25
N LEU A 316 -1.27 -17.08 -12.03
CA LEU A 316 -0.48 -18.25 -11.63
C LEU A 316 1.03 -18.01 -11.73
N VAL A 317 1.52 -17.30 -12.75
CA VAL A 317 2.94 -16.97 -12.92
C VAL A 317 3.10 -15.47 -13.16
N TRP A 318 3.82 -14.82 -12.25
CA TRP A 318 4.13 -13.39 -12.33
C TRP A 318 5.58 -13.16 -12.74
N GLN A 319 5.79 -12.45 -13.84
CA GLN A 319 7.11 -12.14 -14.38
C GLN A 319 7.34 -10.63 -14.43
N HIS A 320 8.61 -10.20 -14.43
CA HIS A 320 8.95 -8.81 -14.70
C HIS A 320 8.54 -8.44 -16.13
N ASP A 321 7.80 -7.33 -16.28
CA ASP A 321 7.25 -6.86 -17.58
C ASP A 321 7.89 -5.54 -18.03
N SER A 322 8.00 -4.56 -17.11
CA SER A 322 8.50 -3.23 -17.39
C SER A 322 9.05 -2.54 -16.14
N THR A 323 9.76 -1.42 -16.29
CA THR A 323 10.35 -0.66 -15.19
C THR A 323 10.06 0.82 -15.38
N PHE A 324 9.50 1.49 -14.36
CA PHE A 324 9.34 2.93 -14.37
C PHE A 324 10.74 3.58 -14.37
N PRO A 325 11.12 4.30 -15.43
CA PRO A 325 12.54 4.51 -15.71
C PRO A 325 13.15 5.65 -14.88
N TYR A 326 12.34 6.43 -14.16
CA TYR A 326 12.79 7.51 -13.27
C TYR A 326 12.83 7.04 -11.81
N ALA A 327 14.02 6.95 -11.22
CA ALA A 327 14.21 6.78 -9.77
C ALA A 327 14.33 8.13 -9.01
N GLN A 328 14.52 9.23 -9.73
CA GLN A 328 14.61 10.60 -9.20
C GLN A 328 14.26 11.60 -10.30
N VAL A 329 13.74 12.77 -9.93
CA VAL A 329 13.58 13.95 -10.81
C VAL A 329 14.08 15.18 -10.05
N GLY A 330 15.21 15.74 -10.45
CA GLY A 330 15.85 16.85 -9.72
C GLY A 330 16.32 16.40 -8.33
N ASP A 331 15.99 17.14 -7.28
CA ASP A 331 16.26 16.74 -5.87
C ASP A 331 15.21 15.75 -5.30
N TYR A 332 14.16 15.41 -6.06
CA TYR A 332 13.03 14.58 -5.62
C TYR A 332 13.25 13.10 -5.96
N ALA A 333 13.59 12.27 -4.99
CA ALA A 333 13.67 10.81 -5.16
C ALA A 333 12.26 10.22 -5.31
N ILE A 334 12.07 9.24 -6.19
CA ILE A 334 10.76 8.60 -6.39
C ILE A 334 10.66 7.40 -5.44
N ALA A 335 9.68 7.45 -4.55
CA ALA A 335 9.50 6.53 -3.43
C ALA A 335 8.29 5.59 -3.61
N GLN A 336 7.52 5.75 -4.68
CA GLN A 336 6.42 4.86 -5.11
C GLN A 336 5.91 5.32 -6.48
N VAL A 337 5.34 4.40 -7.25
CA VAL A 337 4.48 4.73 -8.40
C VAL A 337 3.16 3.98 -8.27
N HIS A 338 2.07 4.72 -8.29
CA HIS A 338 0.71 4.21 -8.41
C HIS A 338 0.31 4.20 -9.89
N ILE A 339 0.16 3.02 -10.47
CA ILE A 339 -0.33 2.86 -11.84
C ILE A 339 -1.87 2.89 -11.85
N THR A 340 -2.45 3.39 -12.94
CA THR A 340 -3.82 3.07 -13.37
C THR A 340 -3.75 2.80 -14.87
N PRO A 341 -4.03 1.56 -15.31
CA PRO A 341 -4.14 1.23 -16.73
C PRO A 341 -5.52 1.65 -17.25
N ASN A 342 -5.78 1.38 -18.54
CA ASN A 342 -7.09 1.51 -19.18
C ASN A 342 -7.76 2.89 -18.97
N MET A 343 -6.99 3.98 -18.96
CA MET A 343 -7.58 5.33 -19.02
C MET A 343 -8.45 5.45 -20.29
N PRO A 344 -9.51 6.28 -20.33
CA PRO A 344 -10.44 6.32 -21.47
C PRO A 344 -9.84 6.55 -22.86
N ALA A 345 -8.64 7.14 -22.95
CA ALA A 345 -7.88 7.28 -24.20
C ALA A 345 -6.96 6.09 -24.55
N GLY A 346 -7.04 4.97 -23.82
CA GLY A 346 -6.24 3.75 -23.97
C GLY A 346 -4.86 3.78 -23.27
N ASN A 347 -4.45 4.92 -22.71
CA ASN A 347 -3.13 5.07 -22.09
C ASN A 347 -3.09 4.57 -20.63
N TRP A 348 -1.89 4.36 -20.11
CA TRP A 348 -1.66 4.17 -18.68
C TRP A 348 -1.20 5.47 -18.03
N LEU A 349 -1.47 5.60 -16.74
CA LEU A 349 -1.12 6.75 -15.90
C LEU A 349 -0.31 6.28 -14.68
N ALA A 350 0.82 6.93 -14.43
CA ALA A 350 1.65 6.78 -13.25
C ALA A 350 1.55 8.04 -12.38
N ALA A 351 1.11 7.90 -11.14
CA ALA A 351 1.18 8.94 -10.11
C ALA A 351 2.28 8.57 -9.10
N ALA A 352 3.33 9.39 -9.01
CA ALA A 352 4.54 9.08 -8.27
C ALA A 352 4.63 9.85 -6.95
N ARG A 353 4.85 9.11 -5.86
CA ARG A 353 5.23 9.64 -4.55
C ARG A 353 6.69 10.07 -4.62
N THR A 354 6.98 11.28 -4.18
CA THR A 354 8.37 11.75 -4.07
C THR A 354 8.84 11.85 -2.62
N TRP A 355 10.15 11.98 -2.47
CA TRP A 355 10.81 12.32 -1.24
C TRP A 355 11.94 13.32 -1.52
N ASN A 356 11.77 14.55 -1.04
CA ASN A 356 12.82 15.57 -1.04
C ASN A 356 13.88 15.24 0.01
N ARG A 357 15.12 14.96 -0.43
CA ARG A 357 16.21 14.61 0.51
C ARG A 357 16.71 15.77 1.38
N ARG A 358 16.22 17.00 1.15
CA ARG A 358 16.62 18.23 1.86
C ARG A 358 15.46 18.93 2.59
N GLY A 359 14.24 18.41 2.49
CA GLY A 359 13.01 19.00 3.03
C GLY A 359 12.10 17.95 3.67
N GLY A 360 10.85 18.33 3.91
CA GLY A 360 9.79 17.44 4.40
C GLY A 360 8.95 16.82 3.29
N THR A 361 7.89 16.09 3.69
CA THR A 361 6.86 15.61 2.74
C THR A 361 6.00 16.74 2.19
N ALA A 362 5.98 17.88 2.86
CA ALA A 362 5.41 19.15 2.38
C ALA A 362 6.13 19.64 1.12
N ASP A 363 7.44 19.43 1.03
CA ASP A 363 8.32 19.88 -0.06
C ASP A 363 8.54 18.78 -1.11
N SER A 364 7.61 17.83 -1.24
CA SER A 364 7.75 16.59 -2.03
C SER A 364 6.57 16.45 -3.00
N PRO A 365 6.64 17.04 -4.21
CA PRO A 365 5.51 17.19 -5.12
C PRO A 365 4.99 15.88 -5.70
N LEU A 366 3.70 15.85 -6.01
CA LEU A 366 3.08 14.78 -6.77
C LEU A 366 3.50 14.91 -8.22
N LEU A 367 4.23 13.90 -8.71
CA LEU A 367 4.62 13.83 -10.11
C LEU A 367 3.68 12.89 -10.87
N MET A 368 3.35 13.23 -12.11
CA MET A 368 2.56 12.39 -13.00
C MET A 368 3.29 12.12 -14.32
N SER A 369 3.15 10.90 -14.82
CA SER A 369 3.72 10.43 -16.08
C SER A 369 2.74 9.47 -16.76
N ARG A 370 2.84 9.31 -18.09
CA ARG A 370 1.90 8.51 -18.89
C ARG A 370 2.66 7.59 -19.85
N SER A 371 2.06 6.44 -20.14
CA SER A 371 2.55 5.45 -21.11
C SER A 371 1.49 5.20 -22.17
N GLN A 372 1.90 5.04 -23.42
CA GLN A 372 1.04 4.73 -24.58
C GLN A 372 1.27 3.31 -25.10
N ASP A 373 1.98 2.49 -24.32
CA ASP A 373 2.61 1.23 -24.71
C ASP A 373 2.69 0.25 -23.54
N GLU A 374 1.61 0.15 -22.75
CA GLU A 374 1.47 -0.78 -21.62
C GLU A 374 2.63 -0.76 -20.62
N GLY A 375 3.07 0.45 -20.23
CA GLY A 375 4.13 0.65 -19.24
C GLY A 375 5.56 0.47 -19.76
N GLN A 376 5.75 0.14 -21.03
CA GLN A 376 7.06 -0.10 -21.63
C GLN A 376 7.90 1.18 -21.79
N SER A 377 7.26 2.33 -22.05
CA SER A 377 7.90 3.65 -21.97
C SER A 377 7.01 4.71 -21.33
N TRP A 378 7.62 5.76 -20.79
CA TRP A 378 6.95 6.75 -19.93
C TRP A 378 7.38 8.17 -20.29
N THR A 379 6.43 9.11 -20.32
CA THR A 379 6.74 10.54 -20.51
C THR A 379 7.58 11.09 -19.35
N SER A 380 8.36 12.14 -19.59
CA SER A 380 8.98 12.93 -18.52
C SER A 380 7.93 13.30 -17.45
N PRO A 381 8.20 13.09 -16.15
CA PRO A 381 7.23 13.39 -15.11
C PRO A 381 6.99 14.90 -14.95
N VAL A 382 5.73 15.27 -14.73
CA VAL A 382 5.26 16.66 -14.54
C VAL A 382 4.79 16.82 -13.09
N ALA A 383 5.15 17.92 -12.41
CA ALA A 383 4.68 18.20 -11.05
C ALA A 383 3.29 18.86 -11.10
N VAL A 384 2.32 18.28 -10.40
CA VAL A 384 0.91 18.72 -10.45
C VAL A 384 0.40 19.30 -9.13
N ARG A 385 0.89 18.83 -7.98
CA ARG A 385 0.45 19.23 -6.63
C ARG A 385 1.66 19.25 -5.66
N PRO A 386 1.63 20.06 -4.58
CA PRO A 386 2.82 20.34 -3.75
C PRO A 386 3.30 19.17 -2.90
N SER A 387 2.40 18.26 -2.50
CA SER A 387 2.67 17.14 -1.61
C SER A 387 2.17 15.82 -2.20
N SER A 388 2.79 14.69 -1.80
CA SER A 388 2.62 13.41 -2.51
C SER A 388 2.60 12.15 -1.62
N THR A 389 2.28 12.27 -0.32
CA THR A 389 2.19 11.08 0.54
C THR A 389 1.11 10.13 0.02
N ASN A 390 1.52 8.89 -0.33
CA ASN A 390 0.71 7.78 -0.84
C ASN A 390 -0.39 8.19 -1.84
N PRO A 391 -0.03 8.44 -3.12
CA PRO A 391 -0.94 8.96 -4.13
C PRO A 391 -1.89 7.87 -4.69
N ALA A 392 -2.84 7.45 -3.86
CA ALA A 392 -3.85 6.44 -4.17
C ALA A 392 -5.04 6.98 -4.98
N GLY A 393 -5.88 6.09 -5.49
CA GLY A 393 -7.14 6.40 -6.15
C GLY A 393 -7.37 5.59 -7.42
N GLY A 394 -8.54 5.75 -8.03
CA GLY A 394 -9.01 4.88 -9.11
C GLY A 394 -9.42 5.61 -10.39
N LEU A 395 -10.13 4.85 -11.23
CA LEU A 395 -10.88 5.29 -12.39
C LEU A 395 -12.33 4.85 -12.18
N LEU A 396 -13.26 5.79 -12.21
CA LEU A 396 -14.70 5.51 -12.14
C LEU A 396 -15.21 5.07 -13.51
N THR A 397 -16.27 4.25 -13.57
CA THR A 397 -16.77 3.71 -14.85
C THR A 397 -17.47 4.77 -15.72
N ASN A 398 -17.70 5.98 -15.19
CA ASN A 398 -18.05 7.17 -15.98
C ASN A 398 -16.86 7.85 -16.67
N GLY A 399 -15.63 7.32 -16.53
CA GLY A 399 -14.41 7.84 -17.14
C GLY A 399 -13.61 8.84 -16.28
N VAL A 400 -14.12 9.22 -15.10
CA VAL A 400 -13.41 10.17 -14.21
C VAL A 400 -12.32 9.45 -13.41
N ALA A 401 -11.07 9.87 -13.60
CA ALA A 401 -9.94 9.44 -12.78
C ALA A 401 -9.78 10.36 -11.56
N TYR A 402 -9.31 9.83 -10.43
CA TYR A 402 -9.08 10.63 -9.22
C TYR A 402 -7.82 10.19 -8.46
N ARG A 403 -7.24 11.13 -7.70
CA ARG A 403 -6.05 10.91 -6.88
C ARG A 403 -6.15 11.60 -5.53
N MET A 404 -6.01 10.81 -4.47
CA MET A 404 -5.75 11.27 -3.12
C MET A 404 -4.30 11.73 -3.00
N TYR A 405 -4.02 12.78 -2.24
CA TYR A 405 -2.66 13.25 -1.94
C TYR A 405 -2.62 14.08 -0.64
N GLY A 406 -1.43 14.36 -0.11
CA GLY A 406 -1.27 15.26 1.04
C GLY A 406 -0.03 15.06 1.91
N ARG A 407 -0.21 15.47 3.17
CA ARG A 407 0.74 15.67 4.29
C ARG A 407 1.74 16.82 4.07
N PRO A 408 1.44 18.04 4.58
CA PRO A 408 0.30 18.38 5.45
C PRO A 408 -1.05 18.40 4.69
N GLY A 409 -2.15 18.36 5.44
CA GLY A 409 -3.50 18.21 4.89
C GLY A 409 -3.73 16.91 4.12
N GLN A 410 -4.93 16.76 3.57
CA GLN A 410 -5.30 15.61 2.73
C GLN A 410 -6.42 16.01 1.77
N PHE A 411 -6.24 15.65 0.50
CA PHE A 411 -6.98 16.19 -0.64
C PHE A 411 -7.31 15.10 -1.65
N ILE A 412 -8.27 15.37 -2.54
CA ILE A 412 -8.49 14.60 -3.77
C ILE A 412 -8.49 15.56 -4.96
N THR A 413 -7.75 15.22 -6.02
CA THR A 413 -7.81 15.87 -7.34
C THR A 413 -8.42 14.93 -8.38
N PHE A 414 -9.05 15.49 -9.42
CA PHE A 414 -9.81 14.74 -10.43
C PHE A 414 -9.37 15.07 -11.85
N CYS A 415 -9.54 14.12 -12.76
CA CYS A 415 -9.23 14.22 -14.18
C CYS A 415 -10.42 13.75 -15.02
N ALA A 416 -10.88 14.61 -15.93
CA ALA A 416 -12.02 14.36 -16.83
C ALA A 416 -11.63 14.14 -18.30
N ASP A 417 -10.36 14.40 -18.67
CA ASP A 417 -9.94 14.46 -20.09
C ASP A 417 -9.67 13.10 -20.75
N GLY A 418 -9.83 12.01 -20.01
CA GLY A 418 -9.60 10.64 -20.47
C GLY A 418 -8.13 10.24 -20.66
N GLU A 419 -7.19 11.18 -20.53
CA GLU A 419 -5.74 10.97 -20.74
C GLU A 419 -4.90 11.14 -19.48
N GLY A 420 -5.34 11.94 -18.51
CA GLY A 420 -4.54 12.35 -17.35
C GLY A 420 -3.65 13.58 -17.61
N LYS A 421 -4.01 14.51 -18.51
CA LYS A 421 -3.26 15.77 -18.70
C LYS A 421 -3.75 16.89 -17.77
N GLN A 422 -5.06 16.96 -17.52
CA GLN A 422 -5.71 18.06 -16.79
C GLN A 422 -6.26 17.56 -15.45
N TRP A 423 -5.83 18.20 -14.36
CA TRP A 423 -6.14 17.80 -12.98
C TRP A 423 -6.65 18.97 -12.17
N GLY A 424 -7.84 18.82 -11.58
CA GLY A 424 -8.58 19.92 -10.95
C GLY A 424 -9.81 19.47 -10.16
N ASN A 425 -10.71 20.43 -9.93
CA ASN A 425 -11.87 20.33 -9.03
C ASN A 425 -11.50 19.74 -7.64
N ASP A 426 -10.33 20.13 -7.12
CA ASP A 426 -9.78 19.54 -5.91
C ASP A 426 -10.68 19.75 -4.68
N VAL A 427 -10.72 18.75 -3.81
CA VAL A 427 -11.50 18.81 -2.57
C VAL A 427 -10.67 18.46 -1.35
N THR A 428 -10.89 19.22 -0.28
CA THR A 428 -10.20 19.06 1.01
C THR A 428 -10.92 18.05 1.91
N LEU A 429 -10.19 17.02 2.35
CA LEU A 429 -10.62 16.08 3.39
C LEU A 429 -10.09 16.51 4.78
N VAL A 430 -8.85 17.00 4.83
CA VAL A 430 -8.17 17.57 6.00
C VAL A 430 -7.44 18.84 5.57
N ALA A 431 -7.55 19.92 6.34
CA ALA A 431 -7.04 21.24 5.97
C ALA A 431 -5.51 21.29 5.78
N GLU A 432 -5.05 22.23 4.95
CA GLU A 432 -3.65 22.35 4.48
C GLU A 432 -2.61 22.57 5.60
N ASP A 433 -3.05 23.09 6.75
CA ASP A 433 -2.23 23.31 7.96
C ASP A 433 -2.31 22.16 8.99
N SER A 434 -3.16 21.16 8.74
CA SER A 434 -3.60 20.19 9.74
C SER A 434 -2.93 18.82 9.59
N GLU A 435 -2.73 18.13 10.72
CA GLU A 435 -2.01 16.86 10.76
C GLU A 435 -2.88 15.64 10.39
N THR A 436 -2.25 14.74 9.65
CA THR A 436 -2.82 13.47 9.15
C THR A 436 -1.68 12.59 8.63
N CYS A 437 -1.88 11.27 8.54
CA CYS A 437 -0.93 10.40 7.84
C CYS A 437 -1.03 10.52 6.31
N ALA A 438 -2.06 11.20 5.78
CA ALA A 438 -2.40 11.34 4.36
C ALA A 438 -2.49 10.02 3.56
N ASN A 439 -2.62 8.88 4.24
CA ASN A 439 -2.96 7.60 3.61
C ASN A 439 -4.48 7.45 3.66
N SER A 440 -5.10 7.08 2.53
CA SER A 440 -6.56 6.97 2.43
C SER A 440 -7.01 5.93 1.42
N CYS A 441 -8.08 5.22 1.79
CA CYS A 441 -8.65 4.13 1.00
C CYS A 441 -9.90 4.58 0.26
N ASP A 442 -9.94 4.33 -1.04
CA ASP A 442 -11.21 4.31 -1.77
C ASP A 442 -11.90 2.94 -1.69
N VAL A 443 -13.23 2.94 -1.82
CA VAL A 443 -14.01 1.83 -2.38
C VAL A 443 -15.12 2.40 -3.27
N VAL A 444 -15.16 1.96 -4.52
CA VAL A 444 -16.16 2.40 -5.50
C VAL A 444 -17.53 1.81 -5.14
N LEU A 445 -18.55 2.66 -5.04
CA LEU A 445 -19.93 2.28 -4.73
C LEU A 445 -20.87 2.36 -5.94
N GLY A 446 -20.46 3.02 -7.01
CA GLY A 446 -21.24 3.18 -8.25
C GLY A 446 -20.40 3.80 -9.36
N SER A 447 -21.01 4.01 -10.53
CA SER A 447 -20.33 4.56 -11.71
C SER A 447 -19.82 5.99 -11.54
N ASP A 448 -20.34 6.72 -10.56
CA ASP A 448 -20.10 8.13 -10.29
C ASP A 448 -19.52 8.41 -8.90
N ARG A 449 -19.42 7.40 -8.02
CA ARG A 449 -19.17 7.62 -6.59
C ARG A 449 -18.38 6.53 -5.86
N PHE A 450 -17.67 6.95 -4.83
CA PHE A 450 -16.87 6.11 -3.94
C PHE A 450 -16.93 6.63 -2.50
N LEU A 451 -16.63 5.77 -1.53
CA LEU A 451 -16.25 6.21 -0.19
C LEU A 451 -14.74 6.39 -0.12
N VAL A 452 -14.28 7.45 0.53
CA VAL A 452 -12.89 7.60 0.98
C VAL A 452 -12.81 7.41 2.48
N ALA A 453 -11.94 6.50 2.95
CA ALA A 453 -11.55 6.34 4.35
C ALA A 453 -10.19 7.02 4.59
N TYR A 454 -10.08 7.91 5.57
CA TYR A 454 -8.88 8.74 5.81
C TYR A 454 -8.69 9.04 7.30
N THR A 455 -7.53 9.60 7.67
CA THR A 455 -7.26 10.04 9.05
C THR A 455 -7.38 11.55 9.21
N ASP A 456 -7.90 11.99 10.35
CA ASP A 456 -7.89 13.39 10.80
C ASP A 456 -7.40 13.41 12.26
N TYR A 457 -6.35 14.18 12.57
CA TYR A 457 -5.82 14.27 13.94
C TYR A 457 -6.45 15.44 14.73
N GLY A 458 -7.08 16.40 14.04
CA GLY A 458 -7.79 17.53 14.63
C GLY A 458 -9.27 17.27 14.92
N HIS A 459 -9.79 16.10 14.53
CA HIS A 459 -11.21 15.75 14.63
C HIS A 459 -11.77 15.96 16.04
N ARG A 460 -12.96 16.56 16.12
CA ARG A 460 -13.66 16.80 17.39
C ARG A 460 -14.79 15.80 17.59
N ASP A 461 -14.71 15.02 18.66
CA ASP A 461 -15.77 14.09 19.03
C ASP A 461 -17.05 14.84 19.49
N ALA A 462 -18.13 14.10 19.72
CA ALA A 462 -19.43 14.66 20.13
C ALA A 462 -19.42 15.42 21.48
N THR A 463 -18.32 15.39 22.24
CA THR A 463 -18.11 16.20 23.45
C THR A 463 -17.20 17.42 23.22
N GLY A 464 -16.74 17.64 21.98
CA GLY A 464 -15.88 18.75 21.56
C GLY A 464 -14.37 18.49 21.73
N ARG A 465 -13.98 17.32 22.26
CA ARG A 465 -12.59 16.94 22.51
C ARG A 465 -11.88 16.58 21.20
N VAL A 466 -10.62 16.98 21.07
CA VAL A 466 -9.78 16.63 19.91
C VAL A 466 -9.31 15.18 20.05
N ARG A 467 -9.46 14.40 18.98
CA ARG A 467 -9.15 12.97 18.89
C ARG A 467 -8.56 12.68 17.53
N LYS A 468 -7.50 11.85 17.47
CA LYS A 468 -7.13 11.16 16.23
C LYS A 468 -8.30 10.25 15.80
N ALA A 469 -8.77 10.41 14.58
CA ALA A 469 -9.91 9.69 14.04
C ALA A 469 -9.56 9.02 12.70
N VAL A 470 -10.26 7.91 12.41
CA VAL A 470 -10.51 7.47 11.03
C VAL A 470 -11.94 7.85 10.70
N LEU A 471 -12.07 8.57 9.60
CA LEU A 471 -13.33 9.06 9.05
C LEU A 471 -13.55 8.37 7.69
N VAL A 472 -14.81 8.14 7.32
CA VAL A 472 -15.19 7.89 5.93
C VAL A 472 -16.07 9.01 5.38
N ARG A 473 -16.03 9.23 4.08
CA ARG A 473 -16.83 10.26 3.40
C ARG A 473 -17.21 9.81 2.00
N GLU A 474 -18.47 10.00 1.61
CA GLU A 474 -18.88 9.78 0.22
C GLU A 474 -18.34 10.91 -0.67
N VAL A 475 -17.81 10.53 -1.83
CA VAL A 475 -17.36 11.42 -2.89
C VAL A 475 -18.12 11.04 -4.15
N VAL A 476 -18.78 12.01 -4.78
CA VAL A 476 -19.43 11.84 -6.09
C VAL A 476 -18.76 12.78 -7.08
N ALA A 477 -18.37 12.27 -8.25
CA ALA A 477 -17.71 13.04 -9.30
C ALA A 477 -18.44 12.80 -10.63
N GLU A 478 -19.31 13.75 -11.00
CA GLU A 478 -20.10 13.69 -12.22
C GLU A 478 -19.37 14.44 -13.36
N PRO A 479 -19.22 13.84 -14.57
CA PRO A 479 -18.82 14.59 -15.76
C PRO A 479 -19.88 15.65 -16.12
N PRO A 480 -19.49 16.71 -16.84
CA PRO A 480 -20.43 17.77 -17.24
C PRO A 480 -21.54 17.20 -18.13
N THR A 481 -22.79 17.55 -17.83
CA THR A 481 -23.94 17.11 -18.63
C THR A 481 -23.88 17.72 -20.03
N THR A 482 -23.78 16.86 -21.05
CA THR A 482 -23.81 17.20 -22.48
C THR A 482 -25.21 17.52 -22.98
#